data_AF-A0A937PXP3-F1
#
_entry.id   AF-A0A937PXP3-F1
#
_cell.length_a   1.000
_cell.length_b   1.000
_cell.length_c   1.000
_cell.angle_alpha   90.00
_cell.angle_beta   90.00
_cell.angle_gamma   90.00
#
_symmetry.space_group_name_H-M   'P 1'
#
loop_
_entity.id
_entity.type
_entity.pdbx_description
1 polymer ?
#
loop_
_entity_poly.entity_id
_entity_poly.type
_entity_poly.pdbx_seq_one_letter_code
_entity_poly.pdbx_strand_id
1 'polypeptide(L)'
;MPTEQFIRKKAVKILADAGWVYWYPPKVKFKQTDIFGIIDLLALKGKKQKNIQLTTLPNISTRRKKITNFLKKNKVEMTVEIWAWHSPKKIFRIEKINGRSSKSK
;
A
#
# COMPACT_ATOMS: atom_id res chain seq x y z
N MET A 1 -13.84 1.10 -14.19
CA MET A 1 -12.96 0.68 -13.08
C MET A 1 -13.17 1.60 -11.88
N PRO A 2 -13.14 1.11 -10.64
CA PRO A 2 -13.26 1.97 -9.46
C PRO A 2 -12.12 2.99 -9.44
N THR A 3 -12.45 4.24 -9.13
CA THR A 3 -11.45 5.29 -9.02
C THR A 3 -10.56 5.05 -7.81
N GLU A 4 -9.32 5.52 -7.87
CA GLU A 4 -8.39 5.42 -6.75
C GLU A 4 -8.95 6.09 -5.48
N GLN A 5 -9.69 7.21 -5.64
CA GLN A 5 -10.35 7.89 -4.53
C GLN A 5 -11.43 7.01 -3.88
N PHE A 6 -12.19 6.26 -4.66
CA PHE A 6 -13.17 5.31 -4.13
C PHE A 6 -12.48 4.22 -3.30
N ILE A 7 -11.42 3.61 -3.84
CA ILE A 7 -10.65 2.56 -3.15
C ILE A 7 -10.06 3.11 -1.84
N ARG A 8 -9.49 4.32 -1.88
CA ARG A 8 -8.92 4.99 -0.71
C ARG A 8 -9.95 5.22 0.38
N LYS A 9 -11.14 5.74 0.05
CA LYS A 9 -12.24 5.93 1.01
C LYS A 9 -12.62 4.61 1.70
N LYS A 10 -12.65 3.50 0.96
CA LYS A 10 -12.94 2.18 1.52
C LYS A 10 -11.84 1.68 2.46
N ALA A 11 -10.58 1.81 2.05
CA ALA A 11 -9.44 1.40 2.88
C ALA A 11 -9.37 2.21 4.18
N VAL A 12 -9.51 3.54 4.09
CA VAL A 12 -9.54 4.43 5.25
C VAL A 12 -10.67 4.08 6.21
N LYS A 13 -11.87 3.79 5.69
CA LYS A 13 -12.98 3.37 6.54
C LYS A 13 -12.64 2.09 7.33
N ILE A 14 -12.12 1.06 6.65
CA ILE A 14 -11.73 -0.20 7.30
C ILE A 14 -10.66 0.03 8.39
N LEU A 15 -9.69 0.90 8.11
CA LEU A 15 -8.63 1.25 9.07
C LEU A 15 -9.20 1.99 10.27
N ALA A 16 -10.05 2.99 10.04
CA ALA A 16 -10.72 3.76 11.08
C ALA A 16 -11.60 2.89 11.97
N ASP A 17 -12.47 2.06 11.37
CA ASP A 17 -13.37 1.14 12.08
C ASP A 17 -12.57 0.13 12.93
N ALA A 18 -11.37 -0.23 12.49
CA ALA A 18 -10.46 -1.10 13.23
C ALA A 18 -9.53 -0.36 14.22
N GLY A 19 -9.71 0.95 14.44
CA GLY A 19 -8.95 1.75 15.40
C GLY A 19 -7.50 2.01 14.99
N TRP A 20 -7.21 2.10 13.69
CA TRP A 20 -5.92 2.54 13.18
C TRP A 20 -5.93 4.06 12.97
N VAL A 21 -4.84 4.72 13.36
CA VAL A 21 -4.54 6.09 12.92
C VAL A 21 -3.93 5.98 11.52
N TYR A 22 -4.38 6.77 10.56
CA TYR A 22 -3.91 6.68 9.18
C TYR A 22 -3.48 8.04 8.64
N TRP A 23 -2.61 8.00 7.64
CA TRP A 23 -2.16 9.18 6.91
C TRP A 23 -2.03 8.83 5.42
N TYR A 24 -2.42 9.75 4.55
CA TYR A 24 -2.15 9.68 3.13
C TYR A 24 -1.84 11.09 2.61
N PRO A 25 -1.00 11.23 1.57
CA PRO A 25 -0.59 12.52 1.07
C PRO A 25 -1.77 13.30 0.45
N PRO A 26 -1.82 14.63 0.65
CA PRO A 26 -2.80 15.48 -0.01
C PRO A 26 -2.60 15.44 -1.52
N LYS A 27 -3.68 15.60 -2.29
CA LYS A 27 -3.58 15.69 -3.76
C LYS A 27 -2.96 17.02 -4.14
N VAL A 28 -1.65 17.02 -4.42
CA VAL A 28 -0.95 18.20 -4.95
C VAL A 28 -0.74 18.02 -6.44
N LYS A 29 -1.15 19.01 -7.25
CA LYS A 29 -0.92 19.00 -8.70
C LYS A 29 0.61 19.06 -8.94
N PHE A 30 1.13 18.25 -9.87
CA PHE A 30 2.52 18.25 -10.34
C PHE A 30 3.60 17.63 -9.43
N LYS A 31 3.25 16.92 -8.35
CA LYS A 31 4.22 16.15 -7.54
C LYS A 31 3.79 14.71 -7.38
N GLN A 32 4.76 13.83 -7.16
CA GLN A 32 4.49 12.43 -6.83
C GLN A 32 3.71 12.38 -5.52
N THR A 33 2.48 11.86 -5.59
CA THR A 33 1.54 11.83 -4.46
C THR A 33 1.54 10.48 -3.74
N ASP A 34 2.61 9.70 -3.87
CA ASP A 34 2.81 8.45 -3.15
C ASP A 34 4.19 8.48 -2.48
N ILE A 35 4.32 7.83 -1.34
CA ILE A 35 5.60 7.77 -0.63
C ILE A 35 6.48 6.79 -1.43
N PHE A 36 7.59 7.31 -1.95
CA PHE A 36 8.60 6.57 -2.73
C PHE A 36 8.10 5.86 -4.01
N GLY A 37 6.88 6.10 -4.48
CA GLY A 37 6.34 5.33 -5.61
C GLY A 37 5.65 4.03 -5.24
N ILE A 38 5.59 3.67 -3.96
CA ILE A 38 5.23 2.30 -3.54
C ILE A 38 4.28 2.24 -2.34
N ILE A 39 3.87 3.37 -1.79
CA ILE A 39 2.99 3.46 -0.62
C ILE A 39 2.02 4.63 -0.83
N ASP A 40 0.73 4.34 -0.88
CA ASP A 40 -0.32 5.35 -1.02
C ASP A 40 -0.82 5.85 0.34
N LEU A 41 -0.77 5.01 1.37
CA LEU A 41 -1.19 5.36 2.72
C LEU A 41 -0.40 4.60 3.79
N LEU A 42 -0.25 5.24 4.93
CA LEU A 42 0.32 4.67 6.16
C LEU A 42 -0.79 4.49 7.18
N ALA A 43 -0.67 3.46 8.02
CA ALA A 43 -1.51 3.29 9.19
C ALA A 43 -0.73 2.77 10.39
N LEU A 44 -1.04 3.28 11.57
CA LEU A 44 -0.40 2.97 12.85
C LEU A 44 -1.44 2.50 13.88
N LYS A 45 -1.08 1.50 14.68
CA LYS A 45 -1.88 1.03 15.83
C LYS A 45 -0.95 0.44 16.89
N GLY A 46 -0.73 1.19 17.98
CA GLY A 46 0.28 0.83 18.98
C GLY A 46 1.66 0.70 18.33
N LYS A 47 2.33 -0.45 18.52
CA LYS A 47 3.64 -0.75 17.90
C LYS A 47 3.55 -1.29 16.46
N LYS A 48 2.36 -1.36 15.87
CA LYS A 48 2.15 -1.91 14.52
C LYS A 48 2.05 -0.79 13.50
N GLN A 49 2.68 -1.01 12.34
CA GLN A 49 2.60 -0.13 11.17
C GLN A 49 2.18 -0.93 9.94
N LYS A 50 1.40 -0.29 9.07
CA LYS A 50 1.05 -0.77 7.74
C LYS A 50 1.49 0.25 6.70
N ASN A 51 2.35 -0.18 5.78
CA ASN A 51 2.69 0.57 4.57
C ASN A 51 1.82 0.03 3.45
N ILE A 52 0.83 0.78 2.98
CA ILE A 52 -0.21 0.24 2.11
C ILE A 52 -0.14 0.88 0.72
N GLN A 53 -0.08 0.03 -0.30
CA GLN A 53 -0.34 0.40 -1.69
C GLN A 53 -1.76 -0.05 -2.08
N LEU A 54 -2.57 0.88 -2.52
CA LEU A 54 -3.92 0.62 -3.04
C LEU A 54 -3.87 0.26 -4.52
N THR A 55 -4.70 -0.69 -4.92
CA THR A 55 -4.84 -1.07 -6.33
C THR A 55 -6.16 -1.79 -6.60
N THR A 56 -6.35 -2.24 -7.83
CA THR A 56 -7.41 -3.19 -8.23
C THR A 56 -6.82 -4.57 -8.49
N LEU A 57 -7.64 -5.62 -8.43
CA LEU A 57 -7.18 -7.00 -8.65
C LEU A 57 -6.32 -7.22 -9.91
N PRO A 58 -6.69 -6.68 -11.10
CA PRO A 58 -5.89 -6.90 -12.31
C PRO A 58 -4.47 -6.32 -12.21
N ASN A 59 -4.28 -5.32 -11.35
CA ASN A 59 -3.02 -4.57 -11.23
C ASN A 59 -2.10 -5.08 -10.12
N ILE A 60 -2.46 -6.15 -9.41
CA ILE A 60 -1.64 -6.71 -8.31
C ILE A 60 -0.24 -7.08 -8.81
N SER A 61 -0.13 -7.82 -9.92
CA SER A 61 1.15 -8.32 -10.41
C SER A 61 2.13 -7.18 -10.72
N THR A 62 1.63 -6.14 -11.38
CA THR A 62 2.41 -4.94 -11.72
C THR A 62 2.88 -4.21 -10.45
N ARG A 63 2.00 -4.05 -9.45
CA ARG A 63 2.36 -3.42 -8.16
C ARG A 63 3.37 -4.24 -7.37
N ARG A 64 3.20 -5.58 -7.31
CA ARG A 64 4.15 -6.51 -6.71
C ARG A 64 5.55 -6.35 -7.31
N LYS A 65 5.65 -6.33 -8.64
CA LYS A 65 6.94 -6.15 -9.33
C LYS A 65 7.57 -4.80 -8.99
N LYS A 66 6.79 -3.71 -9.03
CA LYS A 66 7.27 -2.36 -8.68
C LYS A 66 7.83 -2.29 -7.26
N ILE A 67 7.06 -2.77 -6.28
CA ILE A 67 7.45 -2.78 -4.86
C ILE A 67 8.69 -3.65 -4.64
N THR A 68 8.67 -4.89 -5.13
CA THR A 68 9.80 -5.81 -4.99
C THR A 68 11.08 -5.22 -5.59
N ASN A 69 11.00 -4.62 -6.78
CA ASN A 69 12.14 -4.00 -7.44
C ASN A 69 12.66 -2.81 -6.65
N PHE A 70 11.77 -1.94 -6.13
CA PHE A 70 12.16 -0.81 -5.32
C PHE A 70 12.89 -1.26 -4.04
N LEU A 71 12.33 -2.21 -3.30
CA LEU A 71 12.91 -2.68 -2.04
C LEU A 71 14.28 -3.34 -2.28
N LYS A 72 14.40 -4.18 -3.32
CA LYS A 72 15.67 -4.82 -3.69
C LYS A 72 16.72 -3.81 -4.14
N LYS A 73 16.37 -2.93 -5.08
CA LYS A 73 17.31 -1.95 -5.66
C LYS A 73 17.90 -1.04 -4.58
N ASN A 74 17.07 -0.61 -3.64
CA ASN A 74 17.46 0.32 -2.58
C ASN A 74 17.89 -0.37 -1.27
N LYS A 75 17.93 -1.70 -1.22
CA LYS A 75 18.27 -2.50 -0.02
C LYS A 75 17.44 -2.11 1.21
N VAL A 76 16.16 -1.80 1.01
CA VAL A 76 15.25 -1.35 2.08
C VAL A 76 14.59 -2.55 2.74
N GLU A 77 14.73 -2.66 4.05
CA GLU A 77 14.02 -3.62 4.88
C GLU A 77 12.69 -3.03 5.34
N MET A 78 11.63 -3.34 4.60
CA MET A 78 10.29 -2.85 4.86
C MET A 78 9.24 -3.84 4.36
N THR A 79 8.15 -3.97 5.11
CA THR A 79 6.95 -4.67 4.64
C THR A 79 5.99 -3.68 4.00
N VAL A 80 5.54 -3.97 2.78
CA VAL A 80 4.48 -3.23 2.08
C VAL A 80 3.30 -4.17 1.83
N GLU A 81 2.11 -3.73 2.18
CA GLU A 81 0.85 -4.42 1.92
C GLU A 81 0.20 -3.88 0.64
N ILE A 82 -0.08 -4.74 -0.33
CA ILE A 82 -0.89 -4.41 -1.50
C ILE A 82 -2.34 -4.70 -1.15
N TRP A 83 -3.17 -3.67 -1.10
CA TRP A 83 -4.60 -3.77 -0.85
C TRP A 83 -5.35 -3.61 -2.17
N ALA A 84 -5.77 -4.74 -2.74
CA ALA A 84 -6.43 -4.78 -4.03
C ALA A 84 -7.94 -4.91 -3.89
N TRP A 85 -8.68 -3.90 -4.37
CA TRP A 85 -10.13 -3.91 -4.29
C TRP A 85 -10.76 -4.91 -5.28
N HIS A 86 -11.61 -5.79 -4.76
CA HIS A 86 -12.43 -6.73 -5.50
C HIS A 86 -13.86 -6.17 -5.62
N SER A 87 -14.17 -5.42 -6.68
CA SER A 87 -15.47 -4.74 -6.81
C SER A 87 -16.69 -5.66 -6.65
N PRO A 88 -16.76 -6.86 -7.28
CA PRO A 88 -17.90 -7.75 -7.09
C PRO A 88 -18.15 -8.17 -5.65
N LYS A 89 -17.10 -8.55 -4.92
CA LYS A 89 -17.19 -9.04 -3.54
C LYS A 89 -17.15 -7.93 -2.49
N LYS A 90 -16.89 -6.68 -2.89
CA LYS A 90 -16.74 -5.51 -2.01
C LYS A 90 -15.73 -5.71 -0.87
N ILE A 91 -14.64 -6.42 -1.15
CA ILE A 91 -13.56 -6.71 -0.18
C ILE A 91 -12.19 -6.35 -0.76
N PHE A 92 -11.20 -6.21 0.13
CA PHE A 92 -9.79 -6.15 -0.26
C PHE A 92 -9.15 -7.53 -0.23
N ARG A 93 -8.45 -7.88 -1.31
CA ARG A 93 -7.42 -8.91 -1.29
C ARG A 93 -6.12 -8.25 -0.84
N ILE A 94 -5.53 -8.74 0.26
CA ILE A 94 -4.31 -8.19 0.83
C ILE A 94 -3.14 -9.13 0.53
N GLU A 95 -2.05 -8.59 0.01
CA GLU A 95 -0.80 -9.31 -0.21
C GLU A 95 0.36 -8.58 0.48
N LYS A 96 1.23 -9.30 1.19
CA LYS A 96 2.39 -8.72 1.88
C LYS A 96 3.67 -8.98 1.11
N ILE A 97 4.42 -7.92 0.84
CA ILE A 97 5.76 -7.98 0.26
C ILE A 97 6.76 -7.55 1.33
N ASN A 98 7.73 -8.42 1.61
CA ASN A 98 8.80 -8.13 2.56
C ASN A 98 10.09 -7.87 1.81
N GLY A 99 10.69 -6.71 2.02
CA GLY A 99 12.09 -6.47 1.66
C GLY A 99 12.96 -7.21 2.66
N ARG A 100 13.55 -8.34 2.26
CA ARG A 100 14.62 -8.95 3.05
C ARG A 100 15.93 -8.39 2.52
N SER A 101 16.71 -7.75 3.37
CA SER A 101 18.13 -7.61 3.09
C SER A 101 18.71 -9.02 3.10
N SER A 102 19.23 -9.50 1.97
CA SER A 102 20.13 -10.65 2.03
C SER A 102 21.31 -10.20 2.89
N LYS A 103 21.50 -10.82 4.06
CA LYS A 103 22.68 -10.61 4.88
C LYS A 103 23.90 -10.67 3.96
N SER A 104 24.61 -9.56 3.81
CA SER A 104 25.97 -9.57 3.26
C SER A 104 26.76 -10.51 4.17
N LYS A 105 27.12 -11.69 3.64
CA LYS A 105 28.19 -12.50 4.22
C LYS A 105 29.52 -11.89 3.84
#